data_AF-A0A496PWT1-F1
#
_entry.id   AF-A0A496PWT1-F1
#
_cell.length_a   1.000
_cell.length_b   1.000
_cell.length_c   1.000
_cell.angle_alpha   90.00
_cell.angle_beta   90.00
_cell.angle_gamma   90.00
#
_symmetry.space_group_name_H-M   'P 1'
#
loop_
_entity.id
_entity.type
_entity.pdbx_description
1 polymer ?
#
loop_
_entity_poly.entity_id
_entity_poly.type
_entity_poly.pdbx_seq_one_letter_code
_entity_poly.pdbx_strand_id
1 'polypeptide(L)'
;MAIRHLTDEELQSYLDRGDTCEVEHLETHMRSCKLCQDRFSQYQRLYAGLEQDNGYELSPGFSETVMTRLAIAAPEISTSRPRELLWAGVGLIATLCLVGYFIDLESIILSLARSFAPLYHVEQTVLTQIKDSLTATEGYPMPLLFSGLILLGVSVADSLLLSLRSKNICL
;
A
#
# COMPACT_ATOMS: atom_id res chain seq x y z
N MET A 1 28.29 -46.05 29.52
CA MET A 1 28.05 -44.85 28.69
C MET A 1 27.89 -43.68 29.64
N ALA A 2 28.72 -42.64 29.52
CA ALA A 2 28.57 -41.44 30.34
C ALA A 2 27.31 -40.70 29.88
N ILE A 3 26.37 -40.45 30.79
CA ILE A 3 25.18 -39.66 30.50
C ILE A 3 25.66 -38.21 30.32
N ARG A 4 25.46 -37.63 29.13
CA ARG A 4 25.76 -36.21 28.87
C ARG A 4 24.71 -35.38 29.61
N HIS A 5 25.14 -34.56 30.57
CA HIS A 5 24.30 -33.59 31.25
C HIS A 5 24.14 -32.31 30.42
N LEU A 6 23.07 -31.57 30.68
CA LEU A 6 22.85 -30.25 30.10
C LEU A 6 23.94 -29.28 30.58
N THR A 7 24.47 -28.47 29.68
CA THR A 7 25.37 -27.36 30.04
C THR A 7 24.58 -26.22 30.65
N ASP A 8 25.26 -25.29 31.32
CA ASP A 8 24.61 -24.14 31.94
C ASP A 8 23.98 -23.23 30.87
N GLU A 9 24.58 -23.13 29.68
CA GLU A 9 24.04 -22.37 28.54
C GLU A 9 22.77 -23.02 27.98
N GLU A 10 22.73 -24.35 27.85
CA GLU A 10 21.53 -25.08 27.41
C GLU A 10 20.38 -24.88 28.42
N LEU A 11 20.70 -24.85 29.73
CA LEU A 11 19.73 -24.67 30.80
C LEU A 11 19.21 -23.22 30.90
N GLN A 12 20.07 -22.22 30.72
CA GLN A 12 19.70 -20.81 30.67
C GLN A 12 18.87 -20.51 29.42
N SER A 13 19.31 -21.03 28.27
CA SER A 13 18.54 -20.90 27.03
C SER A 13 17.15 -21.53 27.14
N TYR A 14 16.97 -22.56 27.97
CA TYR A 14 15.67 -23.16 28.25
C TYR A 14 14.78 -22.25 29.12
N LEU A 15 15.36 -21.52 30.08
CA LEU A 15 14.65 -20.54 30.91
C LEU A 15 14.25 -19.27 30.14
N ASP A 16 15.12 -18.79 29.24
CA ASP A 16 14.91 -17.52 28.53
C ASP A 16 13.96 -17.64 27.33
N ARG A 17 13.86 -18.82 26.70
CA ARG A 17 13.17 -18.97 25.39
C ARG A 17 11.65 -19.17 25.46
N GLY A 18 11.06 -19.44 26.63
CA GLY A 18 9.63 -19.81 26.72
C GLY A 18 9.24 -20.98 25.80
N ASP A 19 7.95 -21.05 25.42
CA ASP A 19 7.34 -22.15 24.63
C ASP A 19 7.77 -22.18 23.15
N THR A 20 9.05 -22.40 22.86
CA THR A 20 9.55 -22.58 21.48
C THR A 20 9.78 -24.06 21.12
N CYS A 21 9.55 -24.42 19.86
CA CYS A 21 9.48 -25.81 19.38
C CYS A 21 10.79 -26.65 19.47
N GLU A 22 11.93 -26.11 19.88
CA GLU A 22 13.19 -26.87 20.07
C GLU A 22 13.30 -27.58 21.44
N VAL A 23 12.22 -27.54 22.23
CA VAL A 23 12.21 -27.93 23.65
C VAL A 23 12.07 -29.45 23.89
N GLU A 24 11.61 -30.24 22.92
CA GLU A 24 11.20 -31.63 23.15
C GLU A 24 12.36 -32.55 23.63
N HIS A 25 13.56 -32.38 23.07
CA HIS A 25 14.72 -33.15 23.49
C HIS A 25 15.20 -32.76 24.91
N LEU A 26 15.15 -31.46 25.25
CA LEU A 26 15.52 -30.99 26.57
C LEU A 26 14.52 -31.45 27.64
N GLU A 27 13.21 -31.42 27.34
CA GLU A 27 12.17 -31.93 28.24
C GLU A 27 12.37 -33.42 28.54
N THR A 28 12.66 -34.21 27.52
CA THR A 28 12.89 -35.66 27.68
C THR A 28 14.10 -35.94 28.59
N HIS A 29 15.17 -35.15 28.43
CA HIS A 29 16.33 -35.23 29.33
C HIS A 29 15.99 -34.76 30.74
N MET A 30 15.26 -33.65 30.88
CA MET A 30 14.81 -33.12 32.17
C MET A 30 13.93 -34.10 32.93
N ARG A 31 13.08 -34.90 32.26
CA ARG A 31 12.26 -35.94 32.93
C ARG A 31 13.07 -37.12 33.46
N SER A 32 14.24 -37.40 32.88
CA SER A 32 15.05 -38.58 33.21
C SER A 32 16.28 -38.28 34.08
N CYS A 33 16.77 -37.03 34.10
CA CYS A 33 17.98 -36.66 34.83
C CYS A 33 17.70 -35.79 36.07
N LYS A 34 17.77 -36.40 37.26
CA LYS A 34 17.55 -35.71 38.55
C LYS A 34 18.57 -34.59 38.82
N LEU A 35 19.83 -34.77 38.44
CA LEU A 35 20.86 -33.75 38.61
C LEU A 35 20.54 -32.46 37.83
N CYS A 36 20.06 -32.61 36.59
CA CYS A 36 19.66 -31.46 35.76
C CYS A 36 18.40 -30.80 36.31
N GLN A 37 17.44 -31.56 36.85
CA GLN A 37 16.27 -31.02 37.55
C GLN A 37 16.67 -30.18 38.78
N ASP A 38 17.58 -30.70 39.59
CA ASP A 38 18.04 -30.00 40.80
C ASP A 38 18.75 -28.70 40.43
N ARG A 39 19.57 -28.70 39.37
CA ARG A 39 20.21 -27.48 38.84
C ARG A 39 19.17 -26.48 38.32
N PHE A 40 18.21 -26.93 37.52
CA PHE A 40 17.13 -26.10 37.01
C PHE A 40 16.34 -25.42 38.14
N SER A 41 16.00 -26.16 39.20
CA SER A 41 15.30 -25.60 40.37
C SER A 41 16.11 -24.53 41.12
N GLN A 42 17.45 -24.56 41.03
CA GLN A 42 18.32 -23.53 41.60
C GLN A 42 18.27 -22.26 40.77
N TYR A 43 18.38 -22.39 39.44
CA TYR A 43 18.24 -21.23 38.54
C TYR A 43 16.85 -20.61 38.63
N GLN A 44 15.78 -21.41 38.72
CA GLN A 44 14.42 -20.89 38.87
C GLN A 44 14.25 -20.06 40.15
N ARG A 45 14.85 -20.50 41.27
CA ARG A 45 14.86 -19.73 42.52
C ARG A 45 15.65 -18.44 42.41
N LEU A 46 16.77 -18.46 41.69
CA LEU A 46 17.55 -17.27 41.41
C LEU A 46 16.74 -16.25 40.60
N TYR A 47 16.12 -16.68 39.50
CA TYR A 47 15.27 -15.82 38.66
C TYR A 47 14.09 -15.25 39.45
N ALA A 48 13.41 -16.06 40.27
CA ALA A 48 12.32 -15.57 41.12
C ALA A 48 12.81 -14.52 42.14
N GLY A 49 14.04 -14.65 42.65
CA GLY A 49 14.65 -13.64 43.51
C GLY A 49 14.98 -12.35 42.77
N LEU A 50 15.43 -12.45 41.51
CA LEU A 50 15.71 -11.30 40.64
C LEU A 50 14.43 -10.59 40.18
N GLU A 51 13.33 -11.32 39.99
CA GLU A 51 12.03 -10.76 39.61
C GLU A 51 11.39 -9.96 40.76
N GLN A 52 11.67 -10.34 42.01
CA GLN A 52 11.24 -9.58 43.20
C GLN A 52 12.09 -8.36 43.49
N ASP A 53 13.29 -8.27 42.93
CA ASP A 53 14.02 -7.01 42.89
C ASP A 53 13.20 -6.09 42.02
N ASN A 54 12.50 -5.12 42.63
CA ASN A 54 11.73 -4.09 41.92
C ASN A 54 12.73 -3.21 41.16
N GLY A 55 13.30 -3.76 40.10
CA GLY A 55 14.22 -3.10 39.21
C GLY A 55 13.55 -1.86 38.63
N TYR A 56 14.36 -0.82 38.46
CA TYR A 56 14.10 0.43 37.75
C TYR A 56 12.67 0.55 37.19
N GLU A 57 11.76 1.09 38.01
CA GLU A 57 10.51 1.60 37.46
C GLU A 57 10.86 2.68 36.43
N LEU A 58 10.27 2.56 35.25
CA LEU A 58 10.38 3.59 34.24
C LEU A 58 9.80 4.88 34.83
N SER A 59 10.50 6.00 34.61
CA SER A 59 10.02 7.30 35.08
C SER A 59 8.59 7.54 34.58
N PRO A 60 7.70 8.15 35.38
CA PRO A 60 6.37 8.54 34.94
C PRO A 60 6.45 9.30 33.60
N GLY A 61 5.65 8.90 32.60
CA GLY A 61 5.66 9.52 31.27
C GLY A 61 6.76 9.04 30.31
N PHE A 62 7.50 7.97 30.64
CA PHE A 62 8.49 7.37 29.73
C PHE A 62 7.87 6.97 28.39
N SER A 63 6.69 6.34 28.40
CA SER A 63 5.97 5.94 27.19
C SER A 63 5.63 7.13 26.29
N GLU A 64 5.11 8.21 26.88
CA GLU A 64 4.79 9.46 26.16
C GLU A 64 6.05 10.11 25.57
N THR A 65 7.15 10.12 26.33
CA THR A 65 8.45 10.63 25.87
C THR A 65 8.98 9.84 24.67
N VAL A 66 8.88 8.51 24.70
CA VAL A 66 9.31 7.64 23.59
C VAL A 66 8.42 7.85 22.36
N MET A 67 7.09 7.88 22.55
CA MET A 67 6.14 8.07 21.45
C MET A 67 6.29 9.44 20.78
N THR A 68 6.58 10.49 21.56
CA THR A 68 6.85 11.83 21.01
C THR A 68 8.08 11.82 20.11
N ARG A 69 9.15 11.11 20.51
CA ARG A 69 10.36 10.99 19.68
C ARG A 69 10.13 10.18 18.40
N LEU A 70 9.28 9.17 18.46
CA LEU A 70 8.91 8.38 17.27
C LEU A 70 8.04 9.18 16.30
N ALA A 71 7.12 10.01 16.78
CA ALA A 71 6.28 10.86 15.94
C ALA A 71 7.10 11.90 15.16
N ILE A 72 8.16 12.45 15.77
CA ILE A 72 9.08 13.39 15.11
C ILE A 72 9.92 12.69 14.02
N ALA A 73 10.11 11.37 14.11
CA ALA A 73 10.85 10.57 13.14
C ALA A 73 9.98 10.05 11.98
N ALA A 74 8.67 10.35 11.97
CA ALA A 74 7.86 10.07 10.79
C ALA A 74 8.47 10.84 9.61
N PRO A 75 8.89 10.14 8.53
CA PRO A 75 9.47 10.83 7.39
C PRO A 75 8.42 11.79 6.86
N GLU A 76 8.74 13.08 6.85
CA GLU A 76 7.98 14.03 6.04
C GLU A 76 7.93 13.45 4.64
N ILE A 77 6.75 12.97 4.23
CA ILE A 77 6.51 12.56 2.86
C ILE A 77 6.68 13.85 2.06
N SER A 78 7.90 14.03 1.57
CA SER A 78 8.32 15.20 0.82
C SER A 78 7.47 15.27 -0.44
N THR A 79 6.40 16.07 -0.37
CA THR A 79 5.46 16.32 -1.46
C THR A 79 6.05 17.24 -2.54
N SER A 80 7.35 17.53 -2.48
CA SER A 80 8.01 18.43 -3.43
C SER A 80 8.47 17.72 -4.69
N ARG A 81 7.55 17.20 -5.51
CA ARG A 81 7.88 16.75 -6.88
C ARG A 81 6.94 17.27 -7.99
N PRO A 82 6.53 18.57 -7.99
CA PRO A 82 5.79 19.13 -9.12
C PRO A 82 6.62 19.10 -10.42
N ARG A 83 7.96 19.15 -10.31
CA ARG A 83 8.88 19.11 -11.45
C ARG A 83 8.84 17.76 -12.20
N GLU A 84 8.69 16.65 -11.49
CA GLU A 84 8.63 15.33 -12.12
C GLU A 84 7.30 15.10 -12.84
N LEU A 85 6.20 15.63 -12.29
CA LEU A 85 4.90 15.60 -12.95
C LEU A 85 4.89 16.43 -14.25
N LEU A 86 5.57 17.59 -14.25
CA LEU A 86 5.73 18.42 -15.44
C LEU A 86 6.52 17.69 -16.54
N TRP A 87 7.62 17.02 -16.21
CA TRP A 87 8.38 16.23 -17.18
C TRP A 87 7.59 15.03 -17.71
N ALA A 88 6.80 14.36 -16.86
CA ALA A 88 5.92 13.29 -17.29
C ALA A 88 4.86 13.80 -18.28
N GLY A 89 4.26 14.97 -18.03
CA GLY A 89 3.31 15.62 -18.94
C GLY A 89 3.92 15.97 -20.29
N VAL A 90 5.12 16.57 -20.29
CA VAL A 90 5.85 16.89 -21.53
C VAL A 90 6.17 15.63 -22.34
N GLY A 91 6.58 14.54 -21.68
CA GLY A 91 6.87 13.27 -22.33
C GLY A 91 5.63 12.65 -23.01
N LEU A 92 4.47 12.73 -22.35
CA LEU A 92 3.21 12.22 -22.89
C LEU A 92 2.77 13.00 -24.13
N ILE A 93 2.86 14.34 -24.09
CA ILE A 93 2.53 15.21 -25.23
C ILE A 93 3.48 14.96 -26.40
N ALA A 94 4.79 14.89 -26.15
CA ALA A 94 5.79 14.63 -27.18
C ALA A 94 5.57 13.27 -27.87
N THR A 95 5.18 12.26 -27.10
CA THR A 95 4.89 10.92 -27.63
C THR A 95 3.63 10.92 -28.48
N LEU A 96 2.56 11.61 -28.05
CA LEU A 96 1.34 11.77 -28.86
C LEU A 96 1.62 12.53 -30.16
N CYS A 97 2.44 13.58 -30.14
CA CYS A 97 2.84 14.30 -31.34
C CYS A 97 3.67 13.43 -32.28
N LEU A 98 4.62 12.64 -31.75
CA LEU A 98 5.43 11.73 -32.56
C LEU A 98 4.57 10.65 -33.23
N VAL A 99 3.64 10.06 -32.47
CA VAL A 99 2.69 9.06 -32.99
C VAL A 99 1.79 9.67 -34.06
N GLY A 100 1.27 10.88 -33.85
CA GLY A 100 0.47 11.60 -34.85
C GLY A 100 1.27 12.05 -36.07
N TYR A 101 2.59 12.24 -35.95
CA TYR A 101 3.43 12.58 -37.10
C TYR A 101 3.75 11.35 -37.97
N PHE A 102 4.03 10.21 -37.33
CA PHE A 102 4.40 8.99 -38.05
C PHE A 102 3.21 8.19 -38.55
N ILE A 103 2.06 8.30 -37.89
CA ILE A 103 0.85 7.65 -38.35
C ILE A 103 0.04 8.70 -39.09
N ASP A 104 -0.12 8.47 -40.39
CA ASP A 104 -1.02 9.23 -41.25
C ASP A 104 -2.42 9.20 -40.62
N LEU A 105 -2.80 10.25 -39.89
CA LEU A 105 -4.01 10.29 -39.05
C LEU A 105 -5.25 9.96 -39.89
N GLU A 106 -5.21 10.29 -41.19
CA GLU A 106 -6.26 10.00 -42.14
C GLU A 106 -6.59 8.50 -42.22
N SER A 107 -5.56 7.64 -42.14
CA SER A 107 -5.72 6.19 -42.15
C SER A 107 -6.34 5.63 -40.86
N ILE A 108 -5.98 6.20 -39.70
CA ILE A 108 -6.61 5.82 -38.42
C ILE A 108 -8.05 6.30 -38.39
N ILE A 109 -8.32 7.55 -38.79
CA ILE A 109 -9.68 8.11 -38.80
C ILE A 109 -10.58 7.29 -39.73
N LEU A 110 -10.10 6.90 -40.92
CA LEU A 110 -10.82 6.02 -41.83
C LEU A 110 -11.02 4.60 -41.27
N SER A 111 -10.02 4.04 -40.58
CA SER A 111 -10.11 2.70 -39.98
C SER A 111 -11.06 2.69 -38.79
N LEU A 112 -11.01 3.72 -37.95
CA LEU A 112 -11.89 3.92 -36.81
C LEU A 112 -13.31 4.18 -37.29
N ALA A 113 -13.51 5.06 -38.28
CA ALA A 113 -14.81 5.31 -38.90
C ALA A 113 -15.41 4.04 -39.53
N ARG A 114 -14.60 3.16 -40.11
CA ARG A 114 -15.05 1.87 -40.66
C ARG A 114 -15.41 0.85 -39.58
N SER A 115 -14.70 0.84 -38.45
CA SER A 115 -15.01 0.01 -37.29
C SER A 115 -16.26 0.49 -36.53
N PHE A 116 -16.57 1.79 -36.57
CA PHE A 116 -17.81 2.37 -36.04
C PHE A 116 -18.95 2.49 -37.07
N ALA A 117 -18.69 2.18 -38.35
CA ALA A 117 -19.71 2.16 -39.41
C ALA A 117 -20.94 1.26 -39.11
N PRO A 118 -20.82 0.06 -38.50
CA PRO A 118 -22.00 -0.74 -38.16
C PRO A 118 -22.83 -0.13 -37.00
N LEU A 119 -22.25 0.76 -36.19
CA LEU A 119 -22.98 1.56 -35.19
C LEU A 119 -23.66 2.79 -35.82
N TYR A 120 -23.14 3.28 -36.96
CA TYR A 120 -23.66 4.45 -37.69
C TYR A 120 -25.03 4.22 -38.34
N HIS A 121 -25.40 2.96 -38.63
CA HIS A 121 -26.73 2.63 -39.17
C HIS A 121 -27.84 2.54 -38.10
N VAL A 122 -27.49 2.34 -36.82
CA VAL A 122 -28.46 2.37 -35.72
C VAL A 122 -28.79 3.81 -35.32
N GLU A 123 -27.91 4.75 -35.66
CA GLU A 123 -28.04 6.15 -35.26
C GLU A 123 -28.94 6.98 -36.18
N GLN A 124 -29.16 6.62 -37.45
CA GLN A 124 -29.97 7.46 -38.36
C GLN A 124 -31.45 7.57 -37.96
N THR A 125 -32.03 6.58 -37.29
CA THR A 125 -33.43 6.63 -36.85
C THR A 125 -33.61 7.45 -35.57
N VAL A 126 -32.56 7.56 -34.74
CA VAL A 126 -32.59 8.28 -33.46
C VAL A 126 -32.07 9.72 -33.61
N LEU A 127 -31.00 9.92 -34.39
CA LEU A 127 -30.43 11.25 -34.66
C LEU A 127 -31.38 12.13 -35.47
N THR A 128 -32.26 11.59 -36.30
CA THR A 128 -33.23 12.41 -37.05
C THR A 128 -34.30 13.01 -36.13
N GLN A 129 -34.79 12.27 -35.14
CA GLN A 129 -35.72 12.81 -34.12
C GLN A 129 -35.05 13.85 -33.20
N ILE A 130 -33.77 13.66 -32.88
CA ILE A 130 -33.01 14.61 -32.07
C ILE A 130 -32.62 15.85 -32.88
N LYS A 131 -32.30 15.69 -34.17
CA LYS A 131 -31.94 16.80 -35.07
C LYS A 131 -33.10 17.76 -35.29
N ASP A 132 -34.33 17.28 -35.43
CA ASP A 132 -35.52 18.14 -35.56
C ASP A 132 -35.85 18.89 -34.25
N SER A 133 -35.41 18.37 -33.09
CA SER A 133 -35.52 19.08 -31.81
C SER A 133 -34.38 20.08 -31.58
N LEU A 134 -33.21 19.89 -32.20
CA LEU A 134 -32.07 20.81 -32.05
C LEU A 134 -31.99 21.89 -33.13
N THR A 135 -32.54 21.68 -34.33
CA THR A 135 -32.56 22.69 -35.41
C THR A 135 -33.55 23.83 -35.16
N ALA A 136 -34.38 23.74 -34.12
CA ALA A 136 -35.14 24.89 -33.59
C ALA A 136 -34.26 25.92 -32.85
N THR A 137 -32.96 25.64 -32.69
CA THR A 137 -31.99 26.56 -32.09
C THR A 137 -30.83 26.79 -33.07
N GLU A 138 -30.86 27.94 -33.76
CA GLU A 138 -29.82 28.46 -34.65
C GLU A 138 -28.53 28.82 -33.88
N GLY A 139 -27.87 27.82 -33.28
CA GLY A 139 -26.65 28.00 -32.49
C GLY A 139 -25.56 27.03 -32.90
N TYR A 140 -24.41 27.56 -33.29
CA TYR A 140 -23.16 26.86 -33.61
C TYR A 140 -22.93 25.65 -32.66
N PRO A 141 -22.67 24.42 -33.15
CA PRO A 141 -22.53 23.22 -32.31
C PRO A 141 -21.15 23.06 -31.64
N MET A 142 -20.18 23.91 -31.98
CA MET A 142 -18.83 23.90 -31.39
C MET A 142 -18.79 24.01 -29.84
N PRO A 143 -19.54 24.90 -29.16
CA PRO A 143 -19.46 25.04 -27.71
C PRO A 143 -20.03 23.83 -26.96
N LEU A 144 -20.93 23.04 -27.56
CA LEU A 144 -21.43 21.81 -26.96
C LEU A 144 -20.34 20.74 -26.89
N LEU A 145 -19.54 20.58 -27.95
CA LEU A 145 -18.38 19.69 -27.94
C LEU A 145 -17.32 20.12 -26.92
N PHE A 146 -17.05 21.43 -26.82
CA PHE A 146 -16.12 21.93 -25.79
C PHE A 146 -16.66 21.71 -24.37
N SER A 147 -17.96 21.89 -24.14
CA SER A 147 -18.57 21.63 -22.83
C SER A 147 -18.49 20.15 -22.44
N GLY A 148 -18.69 19.23 -23.39
CA GLY A 148 -18.54 17.80 -23.16
C GLY A 148 -17.10 17.41 -22.81
N LEU A 149 -16.12 18.01 -23.49
CA LEU A 149 -14.70 17.72 -23.26
C LEU A 149 -14.22 18.28 -21.92
N ILE A 150 -14.71 19.45 -21.49
CA ILE A 150 -14.44 20.02 -20.17
C ILE A 150 -15.04 19.14 -19.08
N LEU A 151 -16.29 18.68 -19.22
CA LEU A 151 -16.94 17.79 -18.26
C LEU A 151 -16.22 16.44 -18.12
N LEU A 152 -15.69 15.90 -19.22
CA LEU A 152 -14.90 14.67 -19.22
C LEU A 152 -13.58 14.87 -18.47
N GLY A 153 -12.90 16.01 -18.69
CA GLY A 153 -11.70 16.39 -17.93
C GLY A 153 -11.96 16.53 -16.43
N VAL A 154 -13.08 17.17 -16.05
CA VAL A 154 -13.49 17.30 -14.64
C VAL A 154 -13.79 15.94 -14.01
N SER A 155 -14.49 15.05 -14.72
CA SER A 155 -14.80 13.69 -14.25
C SER A 155 -13.53 12.87 -13.96
N VAL A 156 -12.53 12.94 -14.84
CA VAL A 156 -11.24 12.27 -14.63
C VAL A 156 -10.50 12.84 -13.43
N ALA A 157 -10.49 14.16 -13.26
CA ALA A 157 -9.87 14.81 -12.11
C ALA A 157 -10.55 14.42 -10.78
N ASP A 158 -11.89 14.37 -10.76
CA ASP A 158 -12.66 13.99 -9.58
C ASP A 158 -12.45 12.50 -9.22
N SER A 159 -12.43 11.61 -10.23
CA SER A 159 -12.09 10.20 -10.03
C SER A 159 -10.68 10.00 -9.47
N LEU A 160 -9.70 10.83 -9.89
CA LEU A 160 -8.34 10.81 -9.35
C LEU A 160 -8.31 11.25 -7.88
N LEU A 161 -9.03 12.32 -7.52
CA LEU A 161 -9.12 12.80 -6.14
C LEU A 161 -9.77 11.78 -5.21
N LEU A 162 -10.83 11.10 -5.67
CA LEU A 162 -11.48 10.03 -4.89
C LEU A 162 -10.54 8.82 -4.69
N SER A 163 -9.75 8.46 -5.70
CA SER A 163 -8.76 7.38 -5.60
C SER A 163 -7.62 7.69 -4.61
N LEU A 164 -7.27 8.96 -4.45
CA LEU A 164 -6.27 9.42 -3.49
C LEU A 164 -6.83 9.42 -2.06
N ARG A 165 -8.12 9.76 -1.90
CA ARG A 165 -8.79 9.75 -0.59
C ARG A 165 -8.98 8.35 -0.02
N SER A 166 -9.31 7.36 -0.85
CA SER A 166 -9.53 5.98 -0.36
C SER A 166 -8.26 5.32 0.19
N LYS A 167 -7.08 5.71 -0.31
CA LYS A 167 -5.79 5.23 0.21
C LYS A 167 -5.41 5.76 1.59
N ASN A 168 -6.08 6.80 2.09
CA ASN A 168 -5.76 7.44 3.37
C ASN A 168 -6.64 6.99 4.54
N ILE A 169 -7.55 6.02 4.36
CA ILE A 169 -8.50 5.57 5.42
C ILE A 169 -8.10 4.20 6.01
N CYS A 170 -7.02 3.58 5.53
CA CYS A 170 -6.48 2.34 6.09
C CYS A 170 -5.12 2.59 6.73
N LEU A 171 -5.11 3.42 7.79
CA LEU A 171 -3.98 3.61 8.69
C LEU A 171 -4.51 4.05 10.06
#